data_AF-A0A9E2BDF7-F1
#
_entry.id   AF-A0A9E2BDF7-F1
#
_cell.length_a   1.000
_cell.length_b   1.000
_cell.length_c   1.000
_cell.angle_alpha   90.00
_cell.angle_beta   90.00
_cell.angle_gamma   90.00
#
_symmetry.space_group_name_H-M   'P 1'
#
loop_
_entity.id
_entity.type
_entity.pdbx_description
1 polymer ?
#
loop_
_entity_poly.entity_id
_entity_poly.type
_entity_poly.pdbx_seq_one_letter_code
_entity_poly.pdbx_strand_id
1 'polypeptide(L)'
;LDVPSQYNIEQGEALFKKVIEIDPNFAGGYAGLSFNYSVKARFGYGSSRIESTRQSLRLAQEAIRIDPQFGWSYVALGGAQLAAGEPAAAVETMRQALVLLPGDYEVQLFTGLYLQFAGEPAEAIEHLELAKRMNPVDTDRNLSFLGMAYFMNEDYSRAEAIWARRLEKFPAGTPMALVFMAASQSLGGNTSEASKTANKLRESYPDFTLDSWGWSDSYHFKEDRDRLNQGAKMAGIP
;
A
#
# COMPACT_ATOMS: atom_id res chain seq x y z
N LEU A 1 1.73 -0.13 -8.47
CA LEU A 1 2.35 0.80 -7.53
C LEU A 1 3.33 1.64 -8.33
N ASP A 2 3.17 2.95 -8.45
CA ASP A 2 4.38 3.74 -8.24
C ASP A 2 4.78 3.44 -6.79
N VAL A 3 5.49 2.31 -6.59
CA VAL A 3 6.09 1.98 -5.31
C VAL A 3 7.00 3.17 -5.15
N PRO A 4 6.86 3.99 -4.09
CA PRO A 4 7.56 5.26 -4.04
C PRO A 4 8.99 5.01 -4.47
N SER A 5 9.37 5.56 -5.63
CA SER A 5 10.60 5.11 -6.27
C SER A 5 11.72 5.24 -5.25
N GLN A 6 12.70 4.34 -5.26
CA GLN A 6 13.79 4.42 -4.28
C GLN A 6 14.37 5.84 -4.24
N TYR A 7 14.44 6.50 -5.40
CA TYR A 7 14.73 7.92 -5.54
C TYR A 7 13.79 8.84 -4.74
N ASN A 8 12.47 8.74 -4.91
CA ASN A 8 11.50 9.55 -4.16
C ASN A 8 11.59 9.32 -2.64
N ILE A 9 11.87 8.09 -2.21
CA ILE A 9 12.05 7.75 -0.80
C ILE A 9 13.33 8.37 -0.24
N GLU A 10 14.43 8.32 -0.98
CA GLU A 10 15.71 8.95 -0.59
C GLU A 10 15.60 10.49 -0.55
N GLN A 11 14.92 11.09 -1.53
CA GLN A 11 14.65 12.53 -1.54
C GLN A 11 13.76 12.94 -0.37
N GLY A 12 12.69 12.20 -0.11
CA GLY A 12 11.80 12.46 1.02
C GLY A 12 12.54 12.34 2.36
N GLU A 13 13.43 11.35 2.50
CA GLU A 13 14.26 11.22 3.71
C GLU A 13 15.13 12.45 3.94
N ALA A 14 15.82 12.94 2.91
CA ALA A 14 16.65 14.14 2.99
C ALA A 14 15.82 15.38 3.37
N LEU A 15 14.62 15.52 2.78
CA LEU A 15 13.72 16.64 3.08
C LEU A 15 13.23 16.60 4.53
N PHE A 16 12.75 15.45 5.03
CA PHE A 16 12.27 15.36 6.41
C PHE A 16 13.40 15.53 7.43
N LYS A 17 14.62 15.06 7.14
CA LYS A 17 15.80 15.37 7.96
C LYS A 17 16.05 16.87 8.04
N LYS A 18 15.99 17.57 6.90
CA LYS A 18 16.13 19.04 6.86
C LYS A 18 15.00 19.75 7.62
N VAL A 19 13.77 19.24 7.57
CA VAL A 19 12.64 19.77 8.37
C VAL A 19 12.96 19.68 9.86
N ILE A 20 13.48 18.54 10.33
CA ILE A 20 13.87 18.34 11.73
C ILE A 20 15.04 19.25 12.12
N GLU A 21 16.01 19.49 11.22
CA GLU A 21 17.12 20.42 11.46
C GLU A 21 16.63 21.87 11.61
N ILE A 22 15.64 22.27 10.82
CA ILE A 22 15.05 23.62 10.86
C ILE A 22 14.17 23.81 12.08
N ASP A 23 13.30 22.84 12.38
CA ASP A 23 12.39 22.86 13.52
C ASP A 23 12.35 21.49 14.22
N PRO A 24 13.20 21.29 15.24
CA PRO A 24 13.22 20.05 16.03
C PRO A 24 11.95 19.80 16.85
N ASN A 25 11.06 20.78 16.99
CA ASN A 25 9.81 20.65 17.74
C ASN A 25 8.60 20.49 16.81
N PHE A 26 8.80 20.36 15.50
CA PHE A 26 7.72 20.06 14.56
C PHE A 26 7.54 18.55 14.38
N ALA A 27 6.48 18.00 14.99
CA ALA A 27 6.14 16.57 14.91
C ALA A 27 6.05 16.04 13.47
N GLY A 28 5.61 16.87 12.52
CA GLY A 28 5.48 16.49 11.11
C GLY A 28 6.78 16.06 10.44
N GLY A 29 7.93 16.62 10.84
CA GLY A 29 9.24 16.18 10.35
C GLY A 29 9.54 14.73 10.73
N TYR A 30 9.29 14.39 12.00
CA TYR A 30 9.49 13.05 12.55
C TYR A 30 8.48 12.04 12.00
N ALA A 31 7.21 12.42 11.89
CA ALA A 31 6.15 11.58 11.34
C ALA A 31 6.40 11.25 9.86
N GLY A 32 6.79 12.23 9.04
CA GLY A 32 7.13 12.03 7.64
C GLY A 32 8.37 11.16 7.46
N LEU A 33 9.42 11.39 8.26
CA LEU A 33 10.62 10.55 8.23
C LEU A 33 10.32 9.11 8.66
N SER A 34 9.50 8.93 9.69
CA SER A 34 9.01 7.62 10.13
C SER A 34 8.26 6.90 9.01
N PHE A 35 7.33 7.59 8.35
CA PHE A 35 6.56 7.04 7.24
C PHE A 35 7.49 6.54 6.13
N ASN A 36 8.52 7.32 5.75
CA ASN A 36 9.51 6.90 4.76
C ASN A 36 10.25 5.62 5.18
N TYR A 37 10.72 5.54 6.42
CA TYR A 37 11.36 4.31 6.92
C TYR A 37 10.40 3.11 6.96
N SER A 38 9.09 3.33 7.20
CA SER A 38 8.09 2.26 7.13
C SER A 38 7.94 1.70 5.71
N VAL A 39 8.01 2.57 4.70
CA VAL A 39 7.96 2.17 3.29
C VAL A 39 9.25 1.42 2.93
N LYS A 40 10.41 1.93 3.37
CA LYS A 40 11.69 1.22 3.21
C LYS A 40 11.65 -0.19 3.75
N ALA A 41 11.16 -0.35 4.97
CA ALA A 41 11.05 -1.65 5.62
C ALA A 41 10.10 -2.61 4.87
N ARG A 42 8.91 -2.13 4.47
CA ARG A 42 7.88 -2.97 3.83
C ARG A 42 8.27 -3.39 2.42
N PHE A 43 8.87 -2.50 1.64
CA PHE A 43 9.20 -2.74 0.23
C PHE A 43 10.69 -3.08 -0.01
N GLY A 44 11.45 -3.29 1.06
CA GLY A 44 12.85 -3.72 0.96
C GLY A 44 13.80 -2.66 0.41
N TYR A 45 13.48 -1.37 0.56
CA TYR A 45 14.41 -0.30 0.17
C TYR A 45 15.45 -0.06 1.26
N GLY A 46 16.69 0.21 0.84
CA GLY A 46 17.82 0.44 1.74
C GLY A 46 18.52 -0.85 2.18
N SER A 47 19.44 -0.72 3.14
CA SER A 47 20.36 -1.80 3.51
C SER A 47 19.80 -2.84 4.47
N SER A 48 18.73 -2.52 5.21
CA SER A 48 18.16 -3.43 6.22
C SER A 48 16.71 -3.10 6.55
N ARG A 49 15.83 -4.12 6.42
CA ARG A 49 14.44 -4.07 6.87
C ARG A 49 14.33 -3.89 8.38
N ILE A 50 15.17 -4.58 9.15
CA ILE A 50 15.18 -4.53 10.62
C ILE A 50 15.54 -3.11 11.09
N GLU A 51 16.59 -2.52 10.51
CA GLU A 51 16.99 -1.16 10.88
C GLU A 51 15.92 -0.14 10.48
N SER A 52 15.39 -0.24 9.26
CA SER A 52 14.34 0.67 8.79
C SER A 52 13.09 0.59 9.68
N THR A 53 12.69 -0.61 10.10
CA THR A 53 11.57 -0.81 11.03
C THR A 53 11.83 -0.13 12.37
N ARG A 54 13.02 -0.33 12.95
CA ARG A 54 13.42 0.27 14.22
C ARG A 54 13.42 1.79 14.15
N GLN A 55 13.97 2.37 13.09
CA GLN A 55 13.97 3.82 12.87
C GLN A 55 12.56 4.36 12.74
N SER A 56 11.70 3.68 11.97
CA SER A 56 10.30 4.06 11.77
C SER A 56 9.54 4.13 13.11
N LEU A 57 9.62 3.09 13.94
CA LEU A 57 8.96 3.04 15.25
C LEU A 57 9.45 4.18 16.17
N ARG A 58 10.77 4.36 16.30
CA ARG A 58 11.35 5.38 17.16
C ARG A 58 10.91 6.79 16.75
N LEU A 59 10.93 7.08 15.44
CA LEU A 59 10.56 8.38 14.91
C LEU A 59 9.06 8.67 15.05
N ALA A 60 8.19 7.66 14.86
CA ALA A 60 6.76 7.83 15.09
C ALA A 60 6.46 8.12 16.57
N GLN A 61 7.10 7.39 17.48
CA GLN A 61 6.96 7.60 18.92
C GLN A 61 7.45 9.00 19.33
N GLU A 62 8.55 9.46 18.75
CA GLU A 62 9.06 10.82 18.97
C GLU A 62 8.11 11.89 18.44
N ALA A 63 7.51 11.68 17.27
CA ALA A 63 6.50 12.59 16.72
C ALA A 63 5.29 12.75 17.67
N ILE A 64 4.80 11.64 18.23
CA ILE A 64 3.72 11.64 19.22
C ILE A 64 4.17 12.31 20.52
N ARG A 65 5.41 12.10 20.98
CA ARG A 65 5.96 12.74 22.17
C ARG A 65 6.03 14.26 22.03
N ILE A 66 6.40 14.74 20.83
CA ILE A 66 6.48 16.17 20.50
C ILE A 66 5.09 16.80 20.45
N ASP A 67 4.16 16.18 19.72
CA ASP A 67 2.77 16.64 19.64
C ASP A 67 1.78 15.46 19.58
N PRO A 68 1.14 15.12 20.73
CA PRO A 68 0.13 14.07 20.79
C PRO A 68 -1.16 14.37 20.02
N GLN A 69 -1.39 15.61 19.57
CA GLN A 69 -2.56 16.00 18.79
C GLN A 69 -2.28 15.98 17.28
N PHE A 70 -1.02 15.79 16.87
CA PHE A 70 -0.67 15.69 15.46
C PHE A 70 -1.06 14.31 14.90
N GLY A 71 -2.29 14.21 14.36
CA GLY A 71 -2.88 12.93 13.90
C GLY A 71 -2.03 12.14 12.90
N TRP A 72 -1.23 12.81 12.07
CA TRP A 72 -0.32 12.17 11.12
C TRP A 72 0.82 11.38 11.80
N SER A 73 1.14 11.68 13.07
CA SER A 73 2.05 10.85 13.87
C SER A 73 1.51 9.44 14.10
N TYR A 74 0.19 9.31 14.26
CA TYR A 74 -0.49 8.02 14.44
C TYR A 74 -0.57 7.25 13.12
N VAL A 75 -0.77 7.93 11.98
CA VAL A 75 -0.61 7.29 10.66
C VAL A 75 0.80 6.73 10.49
N ALA A 76 1.82 7.51 10.85
CA ALA A 76 3.20 7.05 10.79
C ALA A 76 3.46 5.84 11.72
N LEU A 77 2.93 5.86 12.94
CA LEU A 77 3.04 4.74 13.88
C LEU A 77 2.34 3.47 13.36
N GLY A 78 1.15 3.59 12.78
CA GLY A 78 0.45 2.44 12.18
C GLY A 78 1.27 1.80 11.05
N GLY A 79 1.89 2.61 10.19
CA GLY A 79 2.79 2.13 9.16
C GLY A 79 4.04 1.44 9.72
N ALA A 80 4.60 1.98 10.80
CA ALA A 80 5.75 1.40 11.51
C ALA A 80 5.40 0.05 12.17
N GLN A 81 4.22 -0.06 12.78
CA GLN A 81 3.72 -1.30 13.39
C GLN A 81 3.49 -2.39 12.34
N LEU A 82 2.94 -2.05 11.16
CA LEU A 82 2.86 -3.00 10.05
C LEU A 82 4.24 -3.49 9.60
N ALA A 83 5.21 -2.59 9.49
CA ALA A 83 6.59 -2.95 9.15
C ALA A 83 7.21 -3.90 10.20
N ALA A 84 6.83 -3.73 11.47
CA ALA A 84 7.22 -4.58 12.59
C ALA A 84 6.47 -5.91 12.68
N GLY A 85 5.46 -6.14 11.83
CA GLY A 85 4.62 -7.34 11.89
C GLY A 85 3.60 -7.31 13.04
N GLU A 86 3.14 -6.11 13.42
CA GLU A 86 2.16 -5.88 14.48
C GLU A 86 0.83 -5.32 13.92
N PRO A 87 0.12 -6.07 13.05
CA PRO A 87 -1.06 -5.56 12.35
C PRO A 87 -2.21 -5.15 13.28
N ALA A 88 -2.47 -5.90 14.35
CA ALA A 88 -3.51 -5.56 15.32
C ALA A 88 -3.24 -4.22 16.02
N ALA A 89 -1.97 -3.93 16.34
CA ALA A 89 -1.59 -2.66 16.93
C ALA A 89 -1.74 -1.51 15.91
N ALA A 90 -1.41 -1.76 14.64
CA ALA A 90 -1.60 -0.78 13.56
C ALA A 90 -3.07 -0.37 13.40
N VAL A 91 -4.01 -1.33 13.45
CA VAL A 91 -5.44 -1.06 13.36
C VAL A 91 -5.91 -0.16 14.50
N GLU A 92 -5.53 -0.47 15.75
CA GLU A 92 -5.91 0.36 16.90
C GLU A 92 -5.29 1.77 16.83
N THR A 93 -4.04 1.88 16.38
CA THR A 93 -3.38 3.18 16.16
C THR A 93 -4.09 3.99 15.08
N MET A 94 -4.57 3.37 14.01
CA MET A 94 -5.32 4.08 12.96
C MET A 94 -6.65 4.63 13.46
N ARG A 95 -7.30 3.99 14.44
CA ARG A 95 -8.49 4.55 15.10
C ARG A 95 -8.18 5.89 15.79
N GLN A 96 -7.00 6.02 16.41
CA GLN A 96 -6.56 7.29 16.99
C GLN A 96 -6.33 8.36 15.90
N ALA A 97 -5.72 7.99 14.77
CA ALA A 97 -5.56 8.90 13.64
C ALA A 97 -6.91 9.42 13.12
N LEU A 98 -7.91 8.53 13.00
CA LEU A 98 -9.27 8.90 12.55
C LEU A 98 -10.01 9.81 13.53
N VAL A 99 -9.78 9.66 14.85
CA VAL A 99 -10.35 10.57 15.86
C VAL A 99 -9.77 11.98 15.72
N LEU A 100 -8.46 12.10 15.47
CA LEU A 100 -7.78 13.39 15.34
C LEU A 100 -8.01 14.05 13.97
N LEU A 101 -8.22 13.25 12.91
CA LEU A 101 -8.34 13.70 11.53
C LEU A 101 -9.58 13.11 10.82
N PRO A 102 -10.81 13.31 11.34
CA PRO A 102 -12.00 12.63 10.83
C PRO A 102 -12.39 13.05 9.39
N GLY A 103 -11.97 14.23 8.96
CA GLY A 103 -12.23 14.79 7.62
C GLY A 103 -11.07 14.66 6.64
N ASP A 104 -9.97 14.01 7.01
CA ASP A 104 -8.80 13.88 6.14
C ASP A 104 -8.94 12.66 5.22
N TYR A 105 -9.06 12.91 3.92
CA TYR A 105 -9.23 11.86 2.91
C TYR A 105 -8.00 10.94 2.81
N GLU A 106 -6.79 11.45 3.05
CA GLU A 106 -5.58 10.63 3.00
C GLU A 106 -5.54 9.67 4.19
N VAL A 107 -6.00 10.10 5.37
CA VAL A 107 -6.11 9.22 6.54
C VAL A 107 -7.09 8.08 6.28
N GLN A 108 -8.20 8.34 5.58
CA GLN A 108 -9.13 7.29 5.15
C GLN A 108 -8.46 6.30 4.18
N LEU A 109 -7.67 6.79 3.22
CA LEU A 109 -6.91 5.92 2.32
C LEU A 109 -5.88 5.05 3.04
N PHE A 110 -5.11 5.64 3.96
CA PHE A 110 -4.10 4.90 4.72
C PHE A 110 -4.76 3.90 5.67
N THR A 111 -5.92 4.22 6.24
CA THR A 111 -6.71 3.27 7.04
C THR A 111 -7.07 2.06 6.19
N GLY A 112 -7.67 2.28 5.01
CA GLY A 112 -8.00 1.20 4.09
C GLY A 112 -6.78 0.40 3.62
N LEU A 113 -5.64 1.05 3.37
CA LEU A 113 -4.39 0.35 3.06
C LEU A 113 -3.92 -0.53 4.22
N TYR A 114 -3.97 -0.01 5.44
CA TYR A 114 -3.41 -0.71 6.60
C TYR A 114 -4.32 -1.85 7.06
N LEU A 115 -5.64 -1.69 6.97
CA LEU A 115 -6.60 -2.77 7.18
C LEU A 115 -6.41 -3.92 6.20
N GLN A 116 -6.11 -3.65 4.93
CA GLN A 116 -5.75 -4.70 3.96
C GLN A 116 -4.52 -5.48 4.42
N PHE A 117 -3.45 -4.79 4.81
CA PHE A 117 -2.25 -5.45 5.33
C PHE A 117 -2.47 -6.13 6.68
N ALA A 118 -3.53 -5.75 7.41
CA ALA A 118 -3.96 -6.36 8.65
C ALA A 118 -4.97 -7.50 8.48
N GLY A 119 -5.35 -7.85 7.23
CA GLY A 119 -6.23 -8.99 6.94
C GLY A 119 -7.71 -8.68 7.13
N GLU A 120 -8.08 -7.39 7.12
CA GLU A 120 -9.45 -6.91 7.28
C GLU A 120 -9.97 -6.22 6.00
N PRO A 121 -10.04 -6.93 4.85
CA PRO A 121 -10.31 -6.31 3.56
C PRO A 121 -11.74 -5.78 3.42
N ALA A 122 -12.71 -6.33 4.17
CA ALA A 122 -14.08 -5.83 4.17
C ALA A 122 -14.16 -4.41 4.76
N GLU A 123 -13.59 -4.18 5.94
CA GLU A 123 -13.52 -2.84 6.56
C GLU A 123 -12.64 -1.90 5.73
N ALA A 124 -11.57 -2.42 5.13
CA ALA A 124 -10.74 -1.63 4.23
C ALA A 124 -11.53 -1.04 3.05
N ILE A 125 -12.43 -1.82 2.43
CA ILE A 125 -13.28 -1.36 1.33
C ILE A 125 -14.17 -0.20 1.79
N GLU A 126 -14.73 -0.27 3.00
CA GLU A 126 -15.59 0.81 3.54
C GLU A 126 -14.85 2.14 3.62
N HIS A 127 -13.62 2.13 4.17
CA HIS A 127 -12.77 3.31 4.27
C HIS A 127 -12.31 3.83 2.90
N LEU A 128 -11.96 2.95 1.96
CA LEU A 128 -11.51 3.35 0.62
C LEU A 128 -12.65 3.92 -0.23
N GLU A 129 -13.86 3.34 -0.14
CA GLU A 129 -15.03 3.90 -0.80
C GLU A 129 -15.48 5.21 -0.14
N LEU A 130 -15.30 5.37 1.17
CA LEU A 130 -15.49 6.67 1.83
C LEU A 130 -14.49 7.71 1.32
N ALA A 131 -13.20 7.37 1.26
CA ALA A 131 -12.16 8.24 0.71
C ALA A 131 -12.48 8.67 -0.72
N LYS A 132 -12.97 7.75 -1.56
CA LYS A 132 -13.41 8.04 -2.94
C LYS A 132 -14.64 8.95 -2.99
N ARG A 133 -15.58 8.86 -2.04
CA ARG A 133 -16.70 9.81 -1.93
C ARG A 133 -16.23 11.19 -1.50
N MET A 134 -15.24 11.28 -0.61
CA MET A 134 -14.66 12.55 -0.14
C MET A 134 -13.85 13.24 -1.25
N ASN A 135 -13.07 12.46 -2.00
CA ASN A 135 -12.31 12.94 -3.15
C ASN A 135 -12.55 12.02 -4.37
N PRO A 136 -13.46 12.42 -5.29
CA PRO A 136 -13.83 11.61 -6.44
C PRO A 136 -12.78 11.60 -7.56
N VAL A 137 -11.63 12.25 -7.37
CA VAL A 137 -10.53 12.23 -8.34
C VAL A 137 -9.86 10.87 -8.27
N ASP A 138 -9.91 10.15 -9.40
CA ASP A 138 -9.13 8.93 -9.54
C ASP A 138 -7.65 9.27 -9.55
N THR A 139 -6.90 8.61 -8.67
CA THR A 139 -5.45 8.57 -8.69
C THR A 139 -5.00 7.13 -8.84
N ASP A 140 -3.79 6.92 -9.35
CA ASP A 140 -3.20 5.58 -9.44
C ASP A 140 -3.27 4.84 -8.09
N ARG A 141 -2.91 5.57 -7.01
CA ARG A 141 -2.88 5.05 -5.65
C ARG A 141 -4.25 4.63 -5.15
N ASN A 142 -5.27 5.48 -5.32
CA ASN A 142 -6.61 5.19 -4.79
C ASN A 142 -7.23 3.99 -5.49
N LEU A 143 -7.10 3.93 -6.82
CA LEU A 143 -7.59 2.78 -7.59
C LEU A 143 -6.81 1.52 -7.26
N SER A 144 -5.48 1.61 -7.09
CA SER A 144 -4.68 0.44 -6.71
C SER A 144 -5.06 -0.09 -5.33
N PHE A 145 -5.26 0.78 -4.34
CA PHE A 145 -5.66 0.36 -2.99
C PHE A 145 -7.05 -0.27 -2.99
N LEU A 146 -8.01 0.31 -3.71
CA LEU A 146 -9.36 -0.22 -3.81
C LEU A 146 -9.41 -1.55 -4.59
N GLY A 147 -8.63 -1.67 -5.67
CA GLY A 147 -8.53 -2.90 -6.46
C GLY A 147 -7.90 -4.05 -5.69
N MET A 148 -6.87 -3.76 -4.88
CA MET A 148 -6.29 -4.74 -3.95
C MET A 148 -7.31 -5.15 -2.87
N ALA A 149 -8.03 -4.20 -2.29
CA ALA A 149 -9.01 -4.49 -1.24
C ALA A 149 -10.12 -5.41 -1.75
N TYR A 150 -10.66 -5.15 -2.93
CA TYR A 150 -11.65 -6.03 -3.56
C TYR A 150 -11.08 -7.43 -3.87
N PHE A 151 -9.83 -7.51 -4.33
CA PHE A 151 -9.18 -8.79 -4.58
C PHE A 151 -8.99 -9.61 -3.29
N MET A 152 -8.52 -8.98 -2.20
CA MET A 152 -8.34 -9.64 -0.90
C MET A 152 -9.67 -10.06 -0.29
N ASN A 153 -10.74 -9.30 -0.55
CA ASN A 153 -12.11 -9.65 -0.18
C ASN A 153 -12.76 -10.68 -1.13
N GLU A 154 -11.99 -11.26 -2.07
CA GLU A 154 -12.45 -12.24 -3.06
C GLU A 154 -13.57 -11.75 -3.98
N ASP A 155 -13.79 -10.44 -4.06
CA ASP A 155 -14.72 -9.83 -5.00
C ASP A 155 -14.01 -9.59 -6.32
N TYR A 156 -13.74 -10.67 -7.03
CA TYR A 156 -12.95 -10.65 -8.26
C TYR A 156 -13.59 -9.82 -9.37
N SER A 157 -14.92 -9.76 -9.42
CA SER A 157 -15.64 -8.94 -10.40
C SER A 157 -15.42 -7.45 -10.17
N ARG A 158 -15.54 -6.96 -8.92
CA ARG A 158 -15.24 -5.55 -8.61
C ARG A 158 -13.75 -5.26 -8.70
N ALA A 159 -12.88 -6.19 -8.30
CA ALA A 159 -11.43 -6.06 -8.46
C ALA A 159 -11.06 -5.86 -9.92
N GLU A 160 -11.53 -6.72 -10.84
CA GLU A 160 -11.29 -6.60 -12.28
C GLU A 160 -11.72 -5.23 -12.82
N ALA A 161 -12.93 -4.77 -12.45
CA ALA A 161 -13.44 -3.48 -12.90
C ALA A 161 -12.57 -2.30 -12.45
N ILE A 162 -12.08 -2.33 -11.20
CA ILE A 162 -11.19 -1.27 -10.69
C ILE A 162 -9.82 -1.32 -11.36
N TRP A 163 -9.24 -2.51 -11.56
CA TRP A 163 -7.95 -2.63 -12.24
C TRP A 163 -8.02 -2.21 -13.72
N ALA A 164 -9.11 -2.55 -14.41
CA ALA A 164 -9.36 -2.08 -15.77
C ALA A 164 -9.42 -0.54 -15.84
N ARG A 165 -10.19 0.10 -14.94
CA ARG A 165 -10.26 1.57 -14.83
C ARG A 165 -8.89 2.19 -14.52
N ARG A 166 -8.09 1.55 -13.67
CA ARG A 166 -6.73 2.00 -13.35
C ARG A 166 -5.81 1.94 -14.57
N LEU A 167 -5.87 0.87 -15.35
CA LEU A 167 -5.07 0.70 -16.56
C LEU A 167 -5.49 1.64 -17.69
N GLU A 168 -6.78 1.97 -17.77
CA GLU A 168 -7.31 2.97 -18.71
C GLU A 168 -6.77 4.37 -18.39
N LYS A 169 -6.86 4.80 -17.12
CA LYS A 169 -6.45 6.16 -16.71
C LYS A 169 -4.95 6.34 -16.56
N PHE A 170 -4.25 5.29 -16.16
CA PHE A 170 -2.82 5.31 -15.86
C PHE A 170 -2.10 4.22 -16.66
N PRO A 171 -2.04 4.33 -18.00
CA PRO A 171 -1.52 3.28 -18.87
C PRO A 171 -0.01 3.07 -18.71
N ALA A 172 0.72 4.09 -18.23
CA ALA A 172 2.06 3.93 -17.67
C ALA A 172 1.95 3.19 -16.33
N GLY A 173 1.65 1.89 -16.41
CA GLY A 173 1.42 1.04 -15.27
C GLY A 173 2.69 0.39 -14.75
N THR A 174 2.53 -0.30 -13.63
CA THR A 174 3.48 -1.31 -13.17
C THR A 174 2.91 -2.70 -13.40
N PRO A 175 3.74 -3.75 -13.48
CA PRO A 175 3.28 -5.14 -13.61
C PRO A 175 2.13 -5.50 -12.68
N MET A 176 2.13 -4.93 -11.46
CA MET A 176 1.09 -5.08 -10.45
C MET A 176 -0.34 -5.03 -10.99
N ALA A 177 -0.70 -3.98 -11.74
CA ALA A 177 -2.09 -3.80 -12.15
C ALA A 177 -2.55 -4.91 -13.10
N LEU A 178 -1.65 -5.36 -13.98
CA LEU A 178 -1.90 -6.48 -14.89
C LEU A 178 -1.92 -7.82 -14.15
N VAL A 179 -1.05 -8.01 -13.16
CA VAL A 179 -1.02 -9.24 -12.33
C VAL A 179 -2.31 -9.38 -11.54
N PHE A 180 -2.74 -8.33 -10.81
CA PHE A 180 -3.98 -8.38 -10.05
C PHE A 180 -5.21 -8.49 -10.95
N MET A 181 -5.24 -7.83 -12.11
CA MET A 181 -6.34 -7.96 -13.08
C MET A 181 -6.42 -9.39 -13.62
N ALA A 182 -5.30 -9.95 -14.08
CA ALA A 182 -5.24 -11.32 -14.60
C ALA A 182 -5.64 -12.35 -13.53
N ALA A 183 -5.15 -12.19 -12.30
CA ALA A 183 -5.52 -13.06 -11.19
C ALA A 183 -7.00 -12.96 -10.83
N SER A 184 -7.56 -11.74 -10.79
CA SER A 184 -9.00 -11.52 -10.58
C SER A 184 -9.82 -12.21 -11.67
N GLN A 185 -9.43 -12.05 -12.93
CA GLN A 185 -10.09 -12.70 -14.07
C GLN A 185 -10.03 -14.23 -13.97
N SER A 186 -8.88 -14.81 -13.66
CA SER A 186 -8.73 -16.26 -13.51
C SER A 186 -9.56 -16.83 -12.36
N LEU A 187 -9.51 -16.20 -11.19
CA LEU A 187 -10.25 -16.66 -10.01
C LEU A 187 -11.76 -16.40 -10.12
N GLY A 188 -12.16 -15.37 -10.89
CA GLY A 188 -13.56 -15.09 -11.25
C GLY A 188 -14.10 -15.94 -12.40
N GLY A 189 -13.29 -16.83 -13.00
CA GLY A 189 -13.70 -17.73 -14.09
C GLY A 189 -13.58 -17.16 -15.51
N ASN A 190 -13.12 -15.92 -15.67
CA ASN A 190 -12.91 -15.22 -16.94
C ASN A 190 -11.57 -15.59 -17.60
N THR A 191 -11.32 -16.88 -17.83
CA THR A 191 -10.01 -17.41 -18.25
C THR A 191 -9.51 -16.85 -19.59
N SER A 192 -10.40 -16.59 -20.55
CA SER A 192 -10.01 -16.00 -21.84
C SER A 192 -9.46 -14.57 -21.69
N GLU A 193 -10.10 -13.75 -20.86
CA GLU A 193 -9.63 -12.39 -20.58
C GLU A 193 -8.34 -12.41 -19.75
N ALA A 194 -8.24 -13.33 -18.78
CA ALA A 194 -7.03 -13.52 -18.00
C ALA A 194 -5.80 -13.78 -18.88
N SER A 195 -5.92 -14.67 -19.88
CA SER A 195 -4.83 -14.94 -20.84
C SER A 195 -4.47 -13.73 -21.70
N LYS A 196 -5.44 -12.90 -22.10
CA LYS A 196 -5.17 -11.64 -22.82
C LYS A 196 -4.41 -10.66 -21.95
N THR A 197 -4.83 -10.49 -20.69
CA THR A 197 -4.15 -9.63 -19.72
C THR A 197 -2.72 -10.10 -19.45
N ALA A 198 -2.50 -11.42 -19.32
CA ALA A 198 -1.18 -12.01 -19.16
C ALA A 198 -0.28 -11.82 -20.40
N ASN A 199 -0.83 -11.91 -21.62
CA ASN A 199 -0.10 -11.56 -22.85
C ASN A 199 0.35 -10.11 -22.84
N LYS A 200 -0.53 -9.18 -22.48
CA LYS A 200 -0.19 -7.75 -22.37
C LYS A 200 0.92 -7.50 -21.35
N LEU A 201 0.92 -8.23 -20.23
CA LEU A 201 2.00 -8.18 -19.26
C LEU A 201 3.33 -8.61 -19.87
N ARG A 202 3.37 -9.74 -20.59
CA ARG A 202 4.59 -10.22 -21.27
C ARG A 202 5.09 -9.26 -22.34
N GLU A 203 4.20 -8.66 -23.11
CA GLU A 203 4.56 -7.67 -24.14
C GLU A 203 5.16 -6.40 -23.52
N SER A 204 4.61 -5.96 -22.37
CA SER A 204 5.03 -4.73 -21.71
C SER A 204 6.26 -4.93 -20.80
N TYR A 205 6.42 -6.13 -20.23
CA TYR A 205 7.49 -6.50 -19.30
C TYR A 205 8.01 -7.92 -19.61
N PRO A 206 8.83 -8.08 -20.67
CA PRO A 206 9.27 -9.40 -21.14
C PRO A 206 10.03 -10.24 -20.10
N ASP A 207 10.72 -9.59 -19.17
CA ASP A 207 11.53 -10.23 -18.13
C ASP A 207 10.78 -10.43 -16.81
N PHE A 208 9.49 -10.08 -16.75
CA PHE A 208 8.70 -10.19 -15.52
C PHE A 208 8.41 -11.65 -15.16
N THR A 209 8.63 -12.00 -13.89
CA THR A 209 8.16 -13.24 -13.28
C THR A 209 7.57 -12.98 -11.91
N LEU A 210 6.64 -13.82 -11.44
CA LEU A 210 6.09 -13.72 -10.09
C LEU A 210 7.19 -13.84 -9.02
N ASP A 211 8.18 -14.70 -9.25
CA ASP A 211 9.30 -14.92 -8.32
C ASP A 211 10.22 -13.70 -8.20
N SER A 212 10.39 -12.93 -9.28
CA SER A 212 11.24 -11.72 -9.29
C SER A 212 10.50 -10.46 -8.83
N TRP A 213 9.17 -10.50 -8.74
CA TRP A 213 8.37 -9.32 -8.44
C TRP A 213 8.45 -8.85 -6.98
N GLY A 214 8.83 -9.73 -6.05
CA GLY A 214 9.14 -9.37 -4.65
C GLY A 214 7.97 -8.84 -3.80
N TRP A 215 6.76 -8.74 -4.37
CA TRP A 215 5.54 -8.35 -3.62
C TRP A 215 5.23 -9.35 -2.48
N SER A 216 5.75 -10.57 -2.57
CA SER A 216 5.62 -11.65 -1.59
C SER A 216 6.08 -11.32 -0.17
N ASP A 217 6.96 -10.34 -0.01
CA ASP A 217 7.69 -10.10 1.24
C ASP A 217 7.06 -8.98 2.09
N SER A 218 6.15 -8.21 1.49
CA SER A 218 5.48 -7.05 2.08
C SER A 218 4.13 -7.39 2.73
N TYR A 219 3.49 -8.49 2.32
CA TYR A 219 2.18 -8.92 2.85
C TYR A 219 2.33 -9.85 4.04
N HIS A 220 1.62 -9.57 5.14
CA HIS A 220 1.65 -10.39 6.34
C HIS A 220 0.90 -11.73 6.17
N PHE A 221 -0.20 -11.71 5.40
CA PHE A 221 -1.04 -12.89 5.18
C PHE A 221 -0.54 -13.67 3.97
N LYS A 222 0.00 -14.86 4.25
CA LYS A 222 0.52 -15.79 3.25
C LYS A 222 -0.57 -16.23 2.27
N GLU A 223 -1.80 -16.36 2.76
CA GLU A 223 -2.97 -16.84 2.04
C GLU A 223 -3.33 -15.92 0.87
N ASP A 224 -3.39 -14.62 1.10
CA ASP A 224 -3.67 -13.61 0.07
C ASP A 224 -2.62 -13.62 -1.04
N ARG A 225 -1.36 -13.79 -0.65
CA ARG A 225 -0.25 -13.92 -1.60
C ARG A 225 -0.34 -15.20 -2.42
N ASP A 226 -0.60 -16.32 -1.76
CA ASP A 226 -0.70 -17.60 -2.45
C ASP A 226 -1.87 -17.60 -3.44
N ARG A 227 -2.99 -16.94 -3.08
CA ARG A 227 -4.14 -16.72 -3.96
C ARG A 227 -3.80 -15.84 -5.16
N LEU A 228 -3.10 -14.72 -4.97
CA LEU A 228 -2.64 -13.87 -6.07
C LEU A 228 -1.74 -14.66 -7.04
N ASN A 229 -0.77 -15.40 -6.49
CA ASN A 229 0.14 -16.22 -7.26
C ASN A 229 -0.60 -17.34 -8.01
N GLN A 230 -1.57 -17.99 -7.37
CA GLN A 230 -2.39 -19.02 -7.99
C GLN A 230 -3.18 -18.43 -9.17
N GLY A 231 -3.91 -17.33 -8.96
CA GLY A 231 -4.69 -16.67 -10.01
C GLY A 231 -3.80 -16.21 -11.18
N ALA A 232 -2.65 -15.60 -10.88
CA ALA A 232 -1.70 -15.17 -11.90
C ALA A 232 -1.14 -16.35 -12.72
N LYS A 233 -0.78 -17.46 -12.07
CA LYS A 233 -0.33 -18.68 -12.75
C LYS A 233 -1.42 -19.30 -13.61
N MET A 234 -2.68 -19.29 -13.15
CA MET A 234 -3.84 -19.72 -13.95
C MET A 234 -4.03 -18.87 -15.22
N ALA A 235 -3.68 -17.59 -15.18
CA ALA A 235 -3.68 -16.70 -16.34
C ALA A 235 -2.51 -16.96 -17.30
N GLY A 236 -1.52 -17.75 -16.88
CA GLY A 236 -0.30 -18.05 -17.61
C GLY A 236 0.83 -17.04 -17.39
N ILE A 237 0.82 -16.29 -16.29
CA ILE A 237 1.95 -15.43 -15.89
C ILE A 237 3.07 -16.33 -15.34
N PRO A 238 4.32 -16.19 -15.83
CA PRO A 238 5.45 -17.01 -15.41
C PRO A 238 5.92 -16.71 -13.98
#